data_AF-A0A9N9FSF2-F1
#
_entry.id   AF-A0A9N9FSF2-F1
#
_cell.length_a   1.000
_cell.length_b   1.000
_cell.length_c   1.000
_cell.angle_alpha   90.00
_cell.angle_beta   90.00
_cell.angle_gamma   90.00
#
_symmetry.space_group_name_H-M   'P 1'
#
loop_
_entity.id
_entity.type
_entity.pdbx_description
1 polymer ?
#
loop_
_entity_poly.entity_id
_entity_poly.type
_entity_poly.pdbx_seq_one_letter_code
_entity_poly.pdbx_strand_id
1 'polypeptide(L)'
;MATGDVTGAKLSRGDCGIDMFGNHNHYLLLFQYKDLTDKVEVDYIRDFESIISRFDKQTTIGIYITSEKNGYSSSAIGRAKLLESHLLLMNIHDMWQDIPEYLSKVLKDNSVR
;
A
#
# COMPACT_ATOMS: atom_id res chain seq x y z
N MET A 1 19.56 1.69 25.17
CA MET A 1 19.18 0.78 24.05
C MET A 1 17.80 0.26 24.35
N ALA A 2 16.80 0.67 23.57
CA ALA A 2 15.45 0.12 23.64
C ALA A 2 15.05 -0.24 22.21
N THR A 3 15.19 -1.51 21.85
CA THR A 3 14.57 -2.11 20.67
C THR A 3 13.10 -2.35 21.02
N GLY A 4 12.27 -1.33 20.81
CA GLY A 4 10.82 -1.44 20.94
C GLY A 4 10.22 -1.53 19.55
N ASP A 5 10.19 -2.73 18.99
CA ASP A 5 9.49 -2.99 17.73
C ASP A 5 7.98 -3.01 18.05
N VAL A 6 7.32 -1.86 17.91
CA VAL A 6 5.87 -1.73 18.13
C VAL A 6 5.17 -2.02 16.81
N THR A 7 4.98 -3.30 16.51
CA THR A 7 4.06 -3.76 15.46
C THR A 7 2.63 -3.68 16.00
N GLY A 8 2.03 -2.48 15.92
CA GLY A 8 0.62 -2.27 16.18
C GLY A 8 -0.17 -2.27 14.88
N ALA A 9 -0.96 -3.31 14.63
CA ALA A 9 -1.94 -3.33 13.55
C ALA A 9 -3.34 -3.03 14.11
N LYS A 10 -4.00 -1.99 13.59
CA LYS A 10 -5.39 -1.69 13.96
C LYS A 10 -6.27 -1.81 12.73
N LEU A 11 -7.28 -2.67 12.83
CA LEU A 11 -8.29 -2.86 11.79
C LEU A 11 -9.31 -1.72 11.87
N SER A 12 -9.62 -1.07 10.76
CA SER A 12 -10.68 -0.07 10.68
C SER A 12 -11.69 -0.52 9.63
N ARG A 13 -12.98 -0.63 10.00
CA ARG A 13 -14.07 -0.96 9.07
C ARG A 13 -14.78 0.33 8.67
N GLY A 14 -14.71 0.71 7.40
CA GLY A 14 -15.49 1.83 6.85
C GLY A 14 -15.34 1.92 5.33
N ASP A 15 -16.46 2.02 4.62
CA ASP A 15 -16.64 1.79 3.17
C ASP A 15 -15.87 2.70 2.19
N CYS A 16 -14.92 3.50 2.65
CA CYS A 16 -14.05 4.34 1.81
C CYS A 16 -12.63 4.49 2.41
N GLY A 17 -12.17 3.56 3.25
CA GLY A 17 -11.02 3.79 4.12
C GLY A 17 -10.06 2.63 4.28
N ILE A 18 -8.88 2.99 4.82
CA ILE A 18 -7.79 2.10 5.21
C ILE A 18 -8.30 0.94 6.06
N ASP A 19 -8.24 -0.27 5.52
CA ASP A 19 -8.69 -1.48 6.22
C ASP A 19 -7.73 -1.85 7.36
N MET A 20 -6.44 -1.62 7.14
CA MET A 20 -5.39 -1.89 8.12
C MET A 20 -4.28 -0.86 7.98
N PHE A 21 -3.69 -0.45 9.09
CA PHE A 21 -2.45 0.32 9.08
C PHE A 21 -1.46 -0.25 10.08
N GLY A 22 -0.18 0.02 9.85
CA GLY A 22 0.91 -0.38 10.73
C GLY A 22 2.15 0.47 10.48
N ASN A 23 3.17 0.25 11.31
CA ASN A 23 4.46 0.90 11.15
C ASN A 23 5.56 -0.15 10.95
N HIS A 24 6.53 0.15 10.10
CA HIS A 24 7.73 -0.68 9.93
C HIS A 24 8.93 0.21 9.59
N ASN A 25 10.01 0.14 10.38
CA ASN A 25 11.25 0.89 10.14
C ASN A 25 11.03 2.39 9.81
N HIS A 26 10.19 3.08 10.59
CA HIS A 26 9.78 4.49 10.41
C HIS A 26 8.84 4.78 9.22
N TYR A 27 8.41 3.77 8.48
CA TYR A 27 7.38 3.93 7.45
C TYR A 27 6.00 3.62 8.02
N LEU A 28 5.05 4.50 7.74
CA LEU A 28 3.62 4.25 7.89
C LEU A 28 3.14 3.41 6.70
N LEU A 29 2.60 2.23 6.98
CA LEU A 29 2.01 1.35 5.99
C LEU A 29 0.49 1.48 6.06
N LEU A 30 -0.13 1.84 4.94
CA LEU A 30 -1.58 1.98 4.80
C LEU A 30 -2.09 0.93 3.83
N PHE A 31 -2.96 0.04 4.30
CA PHE A 31 -3.49 -1.06 3.51
C PHE A 31 -4.96 -0.83 3.17
N GLN A 32 -5.29 -0.98 1.89
CA GLN A 32 -6.65 -1.12 1.42
C GLN A 32 -6.80 -2.46 0.73
N TYR A 33 -7.78 -3.24 1.16
CA TYR A 33 -8.21 -4.47 0.52
C TYR A 33 -9.54 -4.25 -0.20
N LYS A 34 -9.62 -4.70 -1.45
CA LYS A 34 -10.87 -4.76 -2.19
C LYS A 34 -11.07 -6.14 -2.78
N ASP A 35 -12.17 -6.75 -2.34
CA ASP A 35 -12.68 -7.99 -2.91
C ASP A 35 -13.76 -7.64 -3.95
N LEU A 36 -13.32 -7.48 -5.19
CA LEU A 36 -14.20 -7.20 -6.32
C LEU A 36 -14.12 -8.38 -7.29
N THR A 37 -15.29 -8.78 -7.82
CA THR A 37 -15.36 -9.75 -8.91
C THR A 37 -14.85 -9.15 -10.22
N ASP A 38 -15.04 -7.83 -10.40
CA ASP A 38 -14.51 -7.05 -11.50
C ASP A 38 -13.14 -6.43 -11.17
N LYS A 39 -12.47 -5.92 -12.20
CA LYS A 39 -11.17 -5.26 -12.02
C LYS A 39 -11.32 -3.92 -11.29
N VAL A 40 -10.33 -3.62 -10.44
CA VAL A 40 -10.11 -2.31 -9.86
C VAL A 40 -9.77 -1.32 -10.97
N GLU A 41 -10.65 -0.35 -11.13
CA GLU A 41 -10.48 0.75 -12.07
C GLU A 41 -9.69 1.93 -11.48
N VAL A 42 -9.30 2.85 -12.36
CA VAL A 42 -8.44 3.99 -12.00
C VAL A 42 -9.02 4.88 -10.89
N ASP A 43 -10.34 5.00 -10.79
CA ASP A 43 -10.98 5.87 -9.80
C ASP A 43 -10.79 5.35 -8.38
N TYR A 44 -10.81 4.03 -8.17
CA TYR A 44 -10.47 3.42 -6.88
C TYR A 44 -9.04 3.79 -6.43
N ILE A 45 -8.10 3.82 -7.38
CA ILE A 45 -6.71 4.19 -7.10
C ILE A 45 -6.61 5.68 -6.75
N ARG A 46 -7.36 6.55 -7.42
CA ARG A 46 -7.40 8.00 -7.11
C ARG A 46 -8.00 8.29 -5.74
N ASP A 47 -9.03 7.54 -5.36
CA ASP A 47 -9.63 7.67 -4.04
C ASP A 47 -8.62 7.28 -2.96
N PHE A 48 -7.91 6.17 -3.15
CA PHE A 48 -6.87 5.74 -2.23
C PHE A 48 -5.67 6.68 -2.18
N GLU A 49 -5.21 7.16 -3.34
CA GLU A 49 -4.18 8.19 -3.44
C GLU A 49 -4.57 9.45 -2.66
N SER A 50 -5.83 9.88 -2.76
CA SER A 50 -6.34 11.03 -2.02
C SER A 50 -6.25 10.82 -0.50
N ILE A 51 -6.40 9.60 -0.01
CA ILE A 51 -6.21 9.25 1.40
C ILE A 51 -4.72 9.30 1.77
N ILE A 52 -3.86 8.63 0.99
CA ILE A 52 -2.41 8.58 1.23
C ILE A 52 -1.80 9.99 1.20
N SER A 53 -2.29 10.87 0.34
CA SER A 53 -1.80 12.25 0.18
C SER A 53 -1.88 13.10 1.45
N ARG A 54 -2.66 12.66 2.45
CA ARG A 54 -2.81 13.31 3.76
C ARG A 54 -1.64 13.02 4.70
N PHE A 55 -0.78 12.07 4.34
CA PHE A 55 0.38 11.65 5.10
C PHE A 55 1.68 12.07 4.41
N ASP A 56 2.79 11.99 5.13
CA ASP A 56 4.10 12.31 4.57
C ASP A 56 4.49 11.30 3.48
N LYS A 57 4.60 11.79 2.24
CA LYS A 57 4.92 11.00 1.05
C LYS A 57 6.25 10.25 1.14
N GLN A 58 7.22 10.76 1.92
CA GLN A 58 8.55 10.14 2.04
C GLN A 58 8.56 8.96 3.00
N THR A 59 7.63 8.96 3.95
CA THR A 59 7.58 7.97 5.04
C THR A 59 6.27 7.18 5.05
N THR A 60 5.44 7.32 4.01
CA THR A 60 4.18 6.57 3.88
C THR A 60 4.21 5.69 2.66
N ILE A 61 3.84 4.43 2.84
CA ILE A 61 3.65 3.45 1.78
C ILE A 61 2.17 3.06 1.75
N GLY A 62 1.53 3.33 0.62
CA GLY A 62 0.20 2.82 0.30
C GLY A 62 0.29 1.43 -0.29
N ILE A 63 -0.52 0.51 0.21
CA ILE A 63 -0.60 -0.87 -0.26
C ILE A 63 -2.06 -1.16 -0.62
N TYR A 64 -2.32 -1.34 -1.91
CA TYR A 64 -3.63 -1.70 -2.42
C TYR A 64 -3.62 -3.19 -2.78
N ILE A 65 -4.61 -3.93 -2.29
CA ILE A 65 -4.68 -5.38 -2.36
C ILE A 65 -6.00 -5.78 -3.02
N THR A 66 -5.92 -6.67 -4.01
CA THR A 66 -7.08 -7.36 -4.59
C THR A 66 -7.08 -8.84 -4.21
N SER A 67 -8.25 -9.47 -4.22
CA SER A 67 -8.34 -10.94 -4.17
C SER A 67 -7.81 -11.57 -5.47
N GLU A 68 -8.10 -10.96 -6.61
CA GLU A 68 -7.80 -11.52 -7.93
C GLU A 68 -6.37 -11.24 -8.42
N LYS A 69 -5.73 -12.25 -9.05
CA LYS A 69 -4.35 -12.15 -9.60
C LYS A 69 -4.21 -11.10 -10.71
N ASN A 70 -5.27 -10.94 -11.52
CA ASN A 70 -5.38 -9.89 -12.54
C ASN A 70 -6.42 -8.85 -12.14
N GLY A 71 -6.49 -8.53 -10.84
CA GLY A 71 -7.53 -7.69 -10.24
C GLY A 71 -7.46 -6.22 -10.61
N TYR A 72 -6.48 -5.76 -11.40
CA TYR A 72 -6.33 -4.36 -11.78
C TYR A 72 -6.53 -4.14 -13.29
N SER A 73 -7.18 -3.03 -13.63
CA SER A 73 -7.21 -2.56 -15.02
C SER A 73 -5.85 -1.98 -15.42
N SER A 74 -5.58 -1.94 -16.73
CA SER A 74 -4.33 -1.34 -17.24
C SER A 74 -4.21 0.14 -16.87
N SER A 75 -5.35 0.85 -16.84
CA SER A 75 -5.46 2.24 -16.43
C SER A 75 -5.08 2.43 -14.96
N ALA A 76 -5.55 1.55 -14.07
CA ALA A 76 -5.20 1.57 -12.65
C ALA A 76 -3.70 1.35 -12.42
N ILE A 77 -3.11 0.35 -13.08
CA ILE A 77 -1.66 0.08 -13.04
C ILE A 77 -0.88 1.27 -13.58
N GLY A 78 -1.33 1.86 -14.69
CA GLY A 78 -0.71 3.03 -15.30
C GLY A 78 -0.70 4.23 -14.36
N ARG A 79 -1.82 4.49 -13.67
CA ARG A 79 -1.89 5.57 -12.67
C ARG A 79 -0.92 5.34 -11.52
N ALA A 80 -0.90 4.14 -10.92
CA ALA A 80 -0.04 3.83 -9.79
C ALA A 80 1.45 4.05 -10.09
N LYS A 81 1.89 3.72 -11.31
CA LYS A 81 3.29 3.94 -11.75
C LYS A 81 3.67 5.42 -11.93
N LEU A 82 2.70 6.30 -12.08
CA LEU A 82 2.92 7.74 -12.25
C LEU A 82 2.89 8.50 -10.92
N LEU A 83 2.60 7.83 -9.80
CA LEU A 83 2.52 8.48 -8.50
C LEU A 83 3.91 8.74 -7.94
N GLU A 84 4.09 9.94 -7.37
CA GLU A 84 5.27 10.27 -6.56
C GLU A 84 5.29 9.55 -5.22
N SER A 85 4.12 9.12 -4.74
CA SER A 85 3.97 8.38 -3.49
C SER A 85 4.29 6.90 -3.70
N HIS A 86 4.84 6.26 -2.66
CA HIS A 86 5.10 4.82 -2.66
C HIS A 86 3.78 4.04 -2.63
N LEU A 87 3.19 3.80 -3.80
CA LEU A 87 2.01 2.95 -3.95
C LEU A 87 2.40 1.58 -4.51
N LEU A 88 2.07 0.54 -3.78
CA LEU A 88 2.22 -0.85 -4.18
C LEU A 88 0.84 -1.45 -4.50
N LEU A 89 0.70 -1.97 -5.71
CA LEU A 89 -0.46 -2.76 -6.11
C LEU A 89 -0.06 -4.24 -6.00
N MET A 90 -0.85 -5.04 -5.30
CA MET A 90 -0.64 -6.48 -5.17
C MET A 90 -1.97 -7.23 -5.15
N ASN A 91 -1.87 -8.56 -5.25
CA ASN A 91 -2.99 -9.44 -4.92
C ASN A 91 -2.69 -10.21 -3.62
N ILE A 92 -3.73 -10.72 -2.97
CA ILE A 92 -3.61 -11.38 -1.67
C ILE A 92 -2.80 -12.69 -1.72
N HIS A 93 -2.75 -13.35 -2.87
CA HIS A 93 -1.99 -14.58 -3.05
C HIS A 93 -0.47 -14.34 -3.05
N ASP A 94 -0.05 -13.20 -3.58
CA ASP A 94 1.36 -12.82 -3.70
C ASP A 94 1.84 -11.95 -2.51
N MET A 95 0.91 -11.53 -1.63
CA MET A 95 1.15 -10.63 -0.49
C MET A 95 2.33 -11.05 0.40
N TRP A 96 2.48 -12.35 0.67
CA TRP A 96 3.55 -12.87 1.55
C TRP A 96 4.95 -12.73 0.95
N GLN A 97 5.07 -12.64 -0.38
CA GLN A 97 6.35 -12.45 -1.09
C GLN A 97 6.56 -10.97 -1.44
N ASP A 98 5.51 -10.28 -1.88
CA ASP A 98 5.59 -8.91 -2.40
C ASP A 98 5.91 -7.87 -1.31
N ILE A 99 5.34 -8.00 -0.10
CA ILE A 99 5.56 -7.01 0.97
C ILE A 99 7.02 -6.99 1.41
N PRO A 100 7.67 -8.13 1.78
CA PRO A 100 9.08 -8.11 2.17
C PRO A 100 10.02 -7.65 1.05
N GLU A 101 9.78 -8.05 -0.20
CA GLU A 101 10.61 -7.67 -1.34
C GLU A 101 10.52 -6.16 -1.62
N TYR A 102 9.31 -5.61 -1.64
CA TYR A 102 9.09 -4.18 -1.84
C TYR A 102 9.67 -3.34 -0.70
N LEU A 103 9.45 -3.74 0.56
CA LEU A 103 10.03 -3.07 1.71
C LEU A 103 11.57 -3.09 1.63
N SER A 104 12.17 -4.22 1.25
CA SER A 104 13.62 -4.32 1.03
C SER A 104 14.13 -3.35 -0.05
N LYS A 105 13.38 -3.18 -1.14
CA LYS A 105 13.72 -2.25 -2.23
C LYS A 105 13.62 -0.79 -1.79
N VAL A 106 12.48 -0.38 -1.23
CA VAL A 106 12.25 1.01 -0.78
C VAL A 106 13.25 1.41 0.31
N LEU A 107 13.53 0.53 1.26
CA LEU A 107 14.51 0.79 2.32
C LEU A 107 15.94 0.93 1.77
N LYS A 108 16.32 0.13 0.77
CA LYS A 108 17.63 0.26 0.12
C LYS A 108 17.76 1.58 -0.63
N ASP A 109 16.75 1.97 -1.41
CA ASP A 109 16.77 3.22 -2.19
C ASP A 109 16.86 4.46 -1.28
N ASN A 110 16.30 4.40 -0.07
CA ASN A 110 16.37 5.48 0.91
C ASN A 110 17.60 5.43 1.83
N SER A 111 18.37 4.34 1.88
CA SER A 111 19.64 4.25 2.63
C SER A 111 20.85 4.86 1.90
N VAL A 112 20.67 5.24 0.63
CA VAL A 112 21.72 5.84 -0.23
C VAL A 112 21.69 7.37 -0.17
N ARG A 113 20.79 7.96 0.63
CA ARG A 113 20.70 9.40 0.91
C ARG A 113 21.21 9.73 2.30
#